data_AF-A0A2A2V2J9-F1
#
_entry.id   AF-A0A2A2V2J9-F1
#
_cell.length_a   1.000
_cell.length_b   1.000
_cell.length_c   1.000
_cell.angle_alpha   90.00
_cell.angle_beta   90.00
_cell.angle_gamma   90.00
#
_symmetry.space_group_name_H-M   'P 1'
#
loop_
_entity.id
_entity.type
_entity.pdbx_description
1 polymer ?
#
loop_
_entity_poly.entity_id
_entity_poly.type
_entity_poly.pdbx_seq_one_letter_code
_entity_poly.pdbx_strand_id
1 'polypeptide(L)'
;MNNKIGIFWFVESTFVYKTQNAIDLKPDLLGFVDSTLQHQIEWEENLIYEQFALSLHNTDYYNFPRGRVVFNSNQQTSLIYLDKKIFKKHVVNEIKANFALANTNIKFFTDPHYNCFNSF
;
A
#
# COMPACT_ATOMS: atom_id res chain seq x y z
N MET A 1 -13.98 10.83 -9.14
CA MET A 1 -13.51 9.60 -8.46
C MET A 1 -12.39 10.02 -7.52
N ASN A 2 -12.49 9.80 -6.20
CA ASN A 2 -11.51 10.31 -5.22
C ASN A 2 -10.67 9.19 -4.58
N ASN A 3 -10.62 8.02 -5.21
CA ASN A 3 -9.84 6.90 -4.71
C ASN A 3 -8.36 7.19 -4.88
N LYS A 4 -7.60 6.87 -3.84
CA LYS A 4 -6.14 6.90 -3.90
C LYS A 4 -5.60 5.50 -4.09
N ILE A 5 -4.45 5.45 -4.76
CA ILE A 5 -3.66 4.24 -5.03
C ILE A 5 -2.22 4.50 -4.59
N GLY A 6 -1.44 3.44 -4.42
CA GLY A 6 -0.08 3.56 -3.92
C GLY A 6 0.37 2.36 -3.10
N ILE A 7 1.36 2.60 -2.25
CA ILE A 7 2.06 1.56 -1.49
C ILE A 7 2.04 1.87 0.00
N PHE A 8 2.16 0.82 0.82
CA PHE A 8 2.19 0.96 2.28
C PHE A 8 2.99 -0.15 2.95
N TRP A 9 3.36 0.09 4.21
CA TRP A 9 3.96 -0.83 5.15
C TRP A 9 3.25 -0.73 6.49
N PHE A 10 3.43 -1.75 7.33
CA PHE A 10 3.06 -1.70 8.73
C PHE A 10 4.27 -2.07 9.59
N VAL A 11 4.81 -1.10 10.31
CA VAL A 11 6.11 -1.21 10.99
C VAL A 11 6.01 -0.62 12.39
N GLU A 12 6.45 -1.35 13.41
CA GLU A 12 6.40 -0.87 14.80
C GLU A 12 5.02 -0.33 15.24
N SER A 13 3.94 -0.98 14.77
CA SER A 13 2.54 -0.53 14.94
C SER A 13 2.15 0.76 14.22
N THR A 14 3.02 1.28 13.36
CA THR A 14 2.82 2.49 12.55
C THR A 14 2.47 2.10 11.11
N PHE A 15 1.44 2.76 10.57
CA PHE A 15 1.03 2.62 9.18
C PHE A 15 1.76 3.65 8.31
N VAL A 16 2.79 3.20 7.59
CA VAL A 16 3.61 4.02 6.70
C VAL A 16 3.05 3.88 5.29
N TYR A 17 2.79 4.98 4.58
CA TYR A 17 2.17 4.92 3.26
C TYR A 17 2.53 6.09 2.35
N LYS A 18 2.43 5.86 1.05
CA LYS A 18 2.47 6.91 0.02
C LYS A 18 1.35 6.69 -0.97
N THR A 19 0.62 7.76 -1.27
CA THR A 19 -0.58 7.72 -2.11
C THR A 19 -0.55 8.78 -3.19
N GLN A 20 -1.21 8.49 -4.30
CA GLN A 20 -1.57 9.45 -5.34
C GLN A 20 -3.01 9.22 -5.80
N ASN A 21 -3.66 10.23 -6.39
CA ASN A 21 -5.04 10.06 -6.83
C ASN A 21 -5.07 9.17 -8.08
N ALA A 22 -5.98 8.21 -8.12
CA ALA A 22 -6.15 7.33 -9.27
C ALA A 22 -6.56 8.11 -10.53
N ILE A 23 -7.28 9.23 -10.38
CA ILE A 23 -7.73 10.07 -11.49
C ILE A 23 -6.59 10.74 -12.26
N ASP A 24 -5.43 10.90 -11.63
CA ASP A 24 -4.26 11.55 -12.22
C ASP A 24 -3.46 10.58 -13.11
N LEU A 25 -3.84 9.30 -13.13
CA LEU A 25 -3.15 8.25 -13.87
C LEU A 25 -4.02 7.64 -14.95
N LYS A 26 -3.37 7.07 -15.97
CA LYS A 26 -4.04 6.38 -17.05
C LYS A 26 -4.23 4.90 -16.71
N PRO A 27 -5.44 4.33 -16.92
CA PRO A 27 -5.63 2.89 -16.85
C PRO A 27 -4.88 2.17 -17.96
N ASP A 28 -4.49 0.93 -17.70
CA ASP A 28 -4.00 0.00 -18.71
C ASP A 28 -5.14 -0.55 -19.60
N LEU A 29 -4.80 -1.43 -20.55
CA LEU A 29 -5.76 -2.06 -21.46
C LEU A 29 -6.84 -2.92 -20.76
N LEU A 30 -6.58 -3.34 -19.52
CA LEU A 30 -7.48 -4.15 -18.71
C LEU A 30 -8.25 -3.30 -17.67
N GLY A 31 -8.04 -1.98 -17.66
CA GLY A 31 -8.68 -1.03 -16.77
C GLY A 31 -8.00 -0.88 -15.40
N PHE A 32 -6.80 -1.43 -15.20
CA PHE A 32 -6.06 -1.23 -13.96
C PHE A 32 -5.34 0.11 -13.96
N VAL A 33 -5.51 0.82 -12.85
CA VAL A 33 -4.79 2.04 -12.52
C VAL A 33 -3.89 1.72 -11.34
N ASP A 34 -2.58 1.80 -11.58
CA ASP A 34 -1.55 1.55 -10.57
C ASP A 34 -0.55 2.70 -10.52
N SER A 35 0.06 2.88 -9.35
CA SER A 35 1.12 3.84 -9.12
C SER A 35 2.46 3.32 -9.61
N THR A 36 3.30 4.22 -10.10
CA THR A 36 4.71 3.95 -10.43
C THR A 36 5.62 3.91 -9.18
N LEU A 37 5.05 4.09 -7.99
CA LEU A 37 5.78 4.05 -6.72
C LEU A 37 6.38 2.66 -6.52
N GLN A 38 7.63 2.60 -6.09
CA GLN A 38 8.34 1.35 -5.83
C GLN A 38 8.70 1.30 -4.34
N HIS A 39 8.42 0.16 -3.68
CA HIS A 39 8.71 -0.01 -2.26
C HIS A 39 10.18 0.21 -1.94
N GLN A 40 11.08 -0.33 -2.77
CA GLN A 40 12.52 -0.17 -2.58
C GLN A 40 12.93 1.32 -2.57
N ILE A 41 12.57 2.06 -3.63
CA ILE A 41 12.94 3.48 -3.78
C ILE A 41 12.38 4.32 -2.63
N GLU A 42 11.09 4.13 -2.31
CA GLU A 42 10.45 4.94 -1.28
C GLU A 42 10.99 4.64 0.14
N TRP A 43 11.44 3.42 0.38
CA TRP A 43 11.99 3.01 1.67
C TRP A 43 13.48 3.32 1.82
N GLU A 44 14.30 2.89 0.86
CA GLU A 44 15.76 2.88 0.97
C GLU A 44 16.40 4.20 0.48
N GLU A 45 15.78 4.88 -0.48
CA GLU A 45 16.30 6.14 -1.03
C GLU A 45 15.58 7.35 -0.45
N ASN A 46 14.25 7.33 -0.41
CA ASN A 46 13.45 8.47 0.05
C ASN A 46 13.17 8.46 1.57
N LEU A 47 13.56 7.39 2.27
CA LEU A 47 13.44 7.25 3.72
C LEU A 47 12.04 7.59 4.25
N ILE A 48 10.99 7.13 3.55
CA ILE A 48 9.60 7.53 3.82
C ILE A 48 9.18 7.40 5.29
N TYR A 49 9.74 6.41 5.99
CA TYR A 49 9.45 6.12 7.39
C TYR A 49 9.77 7.29 8.33
N GLU A 50 10.69 8.20 7.96
CA GLU A 50 11.01 9.39 8.77
C GLU A 50 9.82 10.35 8.90
N GLN A 51 8.97 10.43 7.87
CA GLN A 51 7.75 11.23 7.88
C GLN A 51 6.73 10.71 8.91
N PHE A 52 6.91 9.47 9.35
CA PHE A 52 6.08 8.79 10.34
C PHE A 52 6.81 8.62 11.69
N ALA A 53 7.85 9.42 11.93
CA ALA A 53 8.64 9.45 13.17
C ALA A 53 9.32 8.11 13.54
N LEU A 54 9.68 7.32 12.52
CA LEU A 54 10.47 6.10 12.68
C LEU A 54 11.94 6.37 12.31
N SER A 55 12.88 5.65 12.94
CA SER A 55 14.31 5.72 12.62
C SER A 55 14.82 4.32 12.27
N LEU A 56 14.62 3.94 11.01
CA LEU A 56 14.86 2.59 10.48
C LEU A 56 15.98 2.55 9.44
N HIS A 57 17.00 3.37 9.62
CA HIS A 57 18.12 3.47 8.69
C HIS A 57 18.82 2.12 8.50
N ASN A 58 19.33 1.87 7.29
CA ASN A 58 20.02 0.64 6.91
C ASN A 58 19.15 -0.62 7.03
N THR A 59 17.83 -0.48 6.83
CA THR A 59 16.92 -1.63 6.73
C THR A 59 16.34 -1.71 5.33
N ASP A 60 16.20 -2.94 4.83
CA ASP A 60 15.62 -3.16 3.51
C ASP A 60 14.09 -3.17 3.56
N TYR A 61 13.46 -2.67 2.48
CA TYR A 61 11.99 -2.53 2.41
C TYR A 61 11.25 -3.86 2.60
N TYR A 62 11.88 -4.99 2.26
CA TYR A 62 11.28 -6.33 2.31
C TYR A 62 11.32 -6.96 3.70
N ASN A 63 12.03 -6.34 4.66
CA ASN A 63 12.04 -6.79 6.05
C ASN A 63 10.68 -6.59 6.74
N PHE A 64 9.83 -5.72 6.18
CA PHE A 64 8.56 -5.33 6.79
C PHE A 64 7.35 -5.79 5.97
N PRO A 65 6.24 -6.16 6.64
CA PRO A 65 5.01 -6.52 5.96
C PRO A 65 4.44 -5.28 5.28
N ARG A 66 4.04 -5.45 4.02
CA ARG A 66 3.72 -4.34 3.13
C ARG A 66 2.59 -4.69 2.18
N GLY A 67 2.21 -3.73 1.35
CA GLY A 67 1.19 -3.94 0.34
C GLY A 67 1.07 -2.80 -0.64
N ARG A 68 0.09 -2.94 -1.54
CA ARG A 68 -0.22 -2.01 -2.62
C ARG A 68 -1.73 -1.92 -2.80
N VAL A 69 -2.20 -0.70 -3.04
CA VAL A 69 -3.58 -0.42 -3.43
C VAL A 69 -3.57 -0.02 -4.90
N VAL A 70 -4.31 -0.77 -5.71
CA VAL A 70 -4.58 -0.45 -7.12
C VAL A 70 -6.07 -0.25 -7.31
N PHE A 71 -6.46 0.35 -8.44
CA PHE A 71 -7.87 0.54 -8.76
C PHE A 71 -8.19 -0.07 -10.11
N ASN A 72 -9.30 -0.80 -10.20
CA ASN A 72 -9.83 -1.27 -11.47
C ASN A 72 -11.01 -0.39 -11.89
N SER A 73 -10.83 0.42 -12.94
CA SER A 73 -11.82 1.37 -13.44
C SER A 73 -13.00 0.70 -14.13
N ASN A 74 -12.80 -0.47 -14.75
CA ASN A 74 -13.86 -1.24 -15.37
C ASN A 74 -14.84 -1.79 -14.33
N GLN A 75 -14.31 -2.24 -13.17
CA GLN A 75 -15.09 -2.81 -12.07
C GLN A 75 -15.44 -1.80 -10.98
N GLN A 76 -14.96 -0.56 -11.07
CA GLN A 76 -15.08 0.47 -10.03
C GLN A 76 -14.69 -0.05 -8.64
N THR A 77 -13.59 -0.81 -8.58
CA THR A 77 -13.18 -1.58 -7.38
C THR A 77 -11.72 -1.32 -7.05
N SER A 78 -11.43 -1.00 -5.80
CA SER A 78 -10.06 -0.97 -5.28
C SER A 78 -9.61 -2.39 -4.92
N LEU A 79 -8.42 -2.77 -5.37
CA LEU A 79 -7.81 -4.06 -5.08
C LEU A 79 -6.61 -3.81 -4.18
N ILE A 80 -6.57 -4.51 -3.05
CA ILE A 80 -5.54 -4.34 -2.03
C ILE A 80 -4.77 -5.65 -1.93
N TYR A 81 -3.51 -5.60 -2.33
CA TYR A 81 -2.57 -6.71 -2.18
C TYR A 81 -1.71 -6.46 -0.94
N LEU A 82 -1.62 -7.44 -0.03
CA LEU A 82 -0.91 -7.26 1.23
C LEU A 82 -0.30 -8.55 1.78
N ASP A 83 0.69 -8.43 2.65
CA ASP A 83 1.17 -9.53 3.49
C ASP A 83 0.03 -10.02 4.41
N LYS A 84 -0.17 -11.34 4.45
CA LYS A 84 -1.16 -11.98 5.34
C LYS A 84 -0.97 -11.64 6.82
N LYS A 85 0.26 -11.39 7.26
CA LYS A 85 0.60 -11.07 8.67
C LYS A 85 -0.06 -9.77 9.14
N ILE A 86 -0.33 -8.84 8.22
CA ILE A 86 -0.94 -7.54 8.51
C ILE A 86 -2.40 -7.46 8.06
N PHE A 87 -2.99 -8.58 7.64
CA PHE A 87 -4.41 -8.62 7.31
C PHE A 87 -5.26 -8.67 8.59
N LYS A 88 -5.21 -7.58 9.36
CA LYS A 88 -5.86 -7.38 10.65
C LYS A 88 -6.83 -6.20 10.56
N LYS A 89 -7.90 -6.23 11.36
CA LYS A 89 -8.97 -5.21 11.32
C LYS A 89 -8.46 -3.77 11.46
N HIS A 90 -7.52 -3.50 12.36
CA HIS A 90 -6.98 -2.14 12.54
C HIS A 90 -6.18 -1.67 11.33
N VAL A 91 -5.32 -2.51 10.75
CA VAL A 91 -4.57 -2.18 9.53
C VAL A 91 -5.51 -1.94 8.35
N VAL A 92 -6.57 -2.76 8.22
CA VAL A 92 -7.59 -2.56 7.18
C VAL A 92 -8.28 -1.19 7.32
N ASN A 93 -8.53 -0.75 8.55
CA ASN A 93 -9.11 0.57 8.79
C ASN A 93 -8.14 1.70 8.41
N GLU A 94 -6.85 1.57 8.74
CA GLU A 94 -5.81 2.50 8.31
C GLU A 94 -5.72 2.60 6.78
N ILE A 95 -5.73 1.46 6.07
CA ILE A 95 -5.71 1.45 4.61
C ILE A 95 -6.95 2.20 4.07
N LYS A 96 -8.15 1.89 4.57
CA LYS A 96 -9.39 2.53 4.10
C LYS A 96 -9.39 4.04 4.32
N ALA A 97 -8.93 4.49 5.49
CA ALA A 97 -8.88 5.91 5.83
C ALA A 97 -7.87 6.66 4.97
N ASN A 98 -6.62 6.19 4.93
CA ASN A 98 -5.51 6.89 4.29
C ASN A 98 -5.56 6.83 2.75
N PHE A 99 -6.20 5.81 2.18
CA PHE A 99 -6.42 5.68 0.73
C PHE A 99 -7.80 6.20 0.27
N ALA A 100 -8.59 6.83 1.16
CA ALA A 100 -9.91 7.39 0.86
C ALA A 100 -10.91 6.38 0.25
N LEU A 101 -10.98 5.17 0.82
CA LEU A 101 -11.75 4.04 0.27
C LEU A 101 -13.13 3.81 0.93
N ALA A 102 -13.63 4.77 1.72
CA ALA A 102 -14.82 4.57 2.55
C ALA A 102 -16.08 4.19 1.76
N ASN A 103 -16.22 4.66 0.51
CA ASN A 103 -17.40 4.46 -0.35
C ASN A 103 -17.06 3.65 -1.61
N THR A 104 -16.01 2.83 -1.54
CA THR A 104 -15.47 2.12 -2.70
C THR A 104 -15.63 0.62 -2.51
N ASN A 105 -16.00 -0.09 -3.57
CA ASN A 105 -15.91 -1.55 -3.56
C ASN A 105 -14.45 -1.95 -3.36
N ILE A 106 -14.18 -2.83 -2.40
CA ILE A 106 -12.81 -3.25 -2.07
C ILE A 106 -12.72 -4.76 -2.13
N LYS A 107 -11.65 -5.27 -2.74
CA LYS A 107 -11.23 -6.68 -2.64
C LYS A 107 -9.82 -6.77 -2.06
N PHE A 108 -9.61 -7.71 -1.13
CA PHE A 108 -8.32 -7.96 -0.51
C PHE A 108 -7.72 -9.26 -1.05
N PHE A 109 -6.41 -9.26 -1.28
CA PHE A 109 -5.64 -10.39 -1.76
C PHE A 109 -4.35 -10.50 -0.96
N THR A 110 -4.05 -11.68 -0.44
CA THR A 110 -2.72 -11.94 0.12
C THR A 110 -1.76 -12.30 -1.01
N ASP A 111 -0.60 -11.64 -1.09
CA ASP A 111 0.38 -11.86 -2.15
C ASP A 111 1.74 -12.22 -1.53
N PRO A 112 2.30 -13.41 -1.84
CA PRO A 112 3.60 -13.83 -1.34
C PRO A 112 4.74 -12.86 -1.66
N HIS A 113 4.65 -12.08 -2.74
CA HIS A 113 5.62 -11.03 -3.05
C HIS A 113 5.77 -10.02 -1.91
N TYR A 114 4.68 -9.74 -1.17
CA TYR A 114 4.70 -8.80 -0.05
C TYR A 114 5.04 -9.43 1.29
N ASN A 115 5.26 -10.75 1.34
CA ASN A 115 5.68 -11.40 2.58
C ASN A 115 7.02 -10.81 3.07
N CYS A 116 7.10 -10.56 4.37
CA CYS A 116 8.38 -10.32 5.03
C CYS A 116 9.03 -11.63 5.47
N PHE A 117 10.35 -11.72 5.29
CA PHE A 117 11.14 -12.91 5.64
C PHE A 117 11.43 -13.00 7.14
N ASN A 118 11.32 -11.89 7.89
CA ASN A 118 11.47 -11.89 9.33
C ASN A 118 10.16 -12.23 10.05
N SER A 119 10.30 -13.04 11.10
CA SER A 119 9.24 -13.32 12.06
C SER A 119 9.23 -12.17 13.07
N PHE A 120 8.18 -11.35 13.05
CA PHE A 120 7.93 -10.31 14.05
C PHE A 120 7.32 -10.94 15.30
#